data_AF-A0AAE4P9L5-F1
#
_entry.id   AF-A0AAE4P9L5-F1
#
_cell.length_a   1.000
_cell.length_b   1.000
_cell.length_c   1.000
_cell.angle_alpha   90.00
_cell.angle_beta   90.00
_cell.angle_gamma   90.00
#
_symmetry.space_group_name_H-M   'P 1'
#
loop_
_entity.id
_entity.type
_entity.pdbx_description
1 polymer ?
#
loop_
_entity_poly.entity_id
_entity_poly.type
_entity_poly.pdbx_seq_one_letter_code
_entity_poly.pdbx_strand_id
1 'polypeptide(L)'
;MTPRAPFAGPAVFSYGFRPFFLAATVFAVLILPLWWSVWRGGVVLDGPFAPTDWHAHEMIFGYGAAVVAGFLFTAVPNWTGRLPTRGWPLAVLLALWLAGRLSVAGLIGLGPVLVLLVDQVFLLAVAAMIAREVVAGKNWRNLKVLVPVSLLWLANVLFHVEAMNAGTADHGRRFGMALLIFLIMLIGGRIVPSFSRNWLVQRAAKSLPTAFNRFDGVCLVIGAAALVGWVAAPVGMATAVVAGLATVLHLFRLVRWRGHATWRSPLLLMLHLAYLMVPMGLASVAASALDLIAQNVGAHVLGIGAVTAMTVAVMMRATMGHTGRSLIAGRALSIAFAFVLVAMVFRVTAAQVALGGLDGIDLAAVAWTVAFAILAWRLGPWLLQAKVAQKAVSRAAR
;
A
#
# COMPACT_ATOMS: atom_id res chain seq x y z
N MET A 1 31.00 13.86 16.41
CA MET A 1 30.20 13.70 15.17
C MET A 1 30.26 15.03 14.43
N THR A 2 30.94 15.10 13.29
CA THR A 2 30.89 16.28 12.42
C THR A 2 29.45 16.54 11.99
N PRO A 3 28.88 17.74 12.24
CA PRO A 3 27.55 18.09 11.74
C PRO A 3 27.62 18.04 10.22
N ARG A 4 26.92 17.08 9.61
CA ARG A 4 26.95 16.90 8.16
C ARG A 4 26.10 17.95 7.47
N ALA A 5 26.60 18.46 6.34
CA ALA A 5 25.94 19.47 5.55
C ALA A 5 24.52 19.04 5.14
N PRO A 6 23.52 19.92 5.29
CA PRO A 6 22.16 19.65 4.83
C PRO A 6 22.14 19.40 3.32
N PHE A 7 21.21 18.56 2.86
CA PHE A 7 21.02 18.37 1.42
C PHE A 7 20.55 19.69 0.80
N ALA A 8 21.29 20.18 -0.20
CA ALA A 8 21.07 21.49 -0.83
C ALA A 8 20.14 21.44 -2.06
N GLY A 9 19.71 20.25 -2.51
CA GLY A 9 18.80 20.11 -3.64
C GLY A 9 17.31 20.23 -3.27
N PRO A 10 16.39 20.08 -4.26
CA PRO A 10 14.95 20.17 -4.04
C PRO A 10 14.48 19.22 -2.93
N ALA A 11 13.69 19.71 -1.98
CA ALA A 11 13.36 18.93 -0.79
C ALA A 11 12.62 17.62 -1.11
N VAL A 12 11.88 17.56 -2.22
CA VAL A 12 11.24 16.34 -2.71
C VAL A 12 12.23 15.19 -2.93
N PHE A 13 13.49 15.46 -3.28
CA PHE A 13 14.52 14.42 -3.47
C PHE A 13 15.46 14.28 -2.27
N SER A 14 15.14 14.89 -1.13
CA SER A 14 15.97 14.78 0.08
C SER A 14 15.86 13.42 0.79
N TYR A 15 14.79 12.66 0.50
CA TYR A 15 14.51 11.39 1.17
C TYR A 15 13.52 10.53 0.35
N GLY A 16 13.70 9.21 0.35
CA GLY A 16 12.96 8.27 -0.49
C GLY A 16 11.42 8.27 -0.35
N PHE A 17 10.83 8.45 0.83
CA PHE A 17 9.35 8.52 0.92
C PHE A 17 8.77 9.72 0.18
N ARG A 18 9.50 10.83 0.07
CA ARG A 18 8.95 12.10 -0.41
C ARG A 18 8.46 12.04 -1.86
N PRO A 19 9.27 11.65 -2.86
CA PRO A 19 8.82 11.63 -4.23
C PRO A 19 7.78 10.54 -4.45
N PHE A 20 7.94 9.36 -3.84
CA PHE A 20 7.05 8.23 -4.10
C PHE A 20 5.70 8.33 -3.36
N PHE A 21 5.65 8.88 -2.15
CA PHE A 21 4.36 9.14 -1.50
C PHE A 21 3.62 10.26 -2.19
N LEU A 22 4.33 11.29 -2.68
CA LEU A 22 3.73 12.34 -3.49
C LEU A 22 3.17 11.76 -4.79
N ALA A 23 4.00 11.00 -5.52
CA ALA A 23 3.61 10.36 -6.78
C ALA A 23 2.40 9.44 -6.57
N ALA A 24 2.43 8.53 -5.60
CA ALA A 24 1.29 7.65 -5.29
C ALA A 24 0.02 8.44 -4.96
N THR A 25 0.12 9.52 -4.19
CA THR A 25 -1.03 10.35 -3.82
C THR A 25 -1.63 11.06 -5.04
N VAL A 26 -0.79 11.76 -5.83
CA VAL A 26 -1.23 12.47 -7.04
C VAL A 26 -1.76 11.48 -8.07
N PHE A 27 -1.07 10.37 -8.26
CA PHE A 27 -1.48 9.31 -9.16
C PHE A 27 -2.87 8.78 -8.82
N ALA A 28 -3.13 8.49 -7.54
CA ALA A 28 -4.44 8.02 -7.08
C ALA A 28 -5.58 9.04 -7.28
N VAL A 29 -5.28 10.36 -7.26
CA VAL A 29 -6.26 11.41 -7.61
C VAL A 29 -6.60 11.38 -9.10
N LEU A 30 -5.61 11.13 -9.97
CA LEU A 30 -5.78 11.23 -11.42
C LEU A 30 -6.30 9.95 -12.06
N ILE A 31 -5.76 8.80 -11.64
CA ILE A 31 -5.96 7.53 -12.32
C ILE A 31 -7.36 6.97 -12.13
N LEU A 32 -7.99 7.21 -10.98
CA LEU A 32 -9.35 6.72 -10.71
C LEU A 32 -10.41 7.43 -11.55
N PRO A 33 -10.43 8.78 -11.63
CA PRO A 33 -11.29 9.48 -12.59
C PRO A 33 -11.03 9.08 -14.04
N LEU A 34 -9.77 8.90 -14.44
CA LEU A 34 -9.44 8.46 -15.79
C LEU A 34 -10.00 7.05 -16.05
N TRP A 35 -9.77 6.10 -15.14
CA TRP A 35 -10.35 4.77 -15.24
C TRP A 35 -11.87 4.79 -15.24
N TRP A 36 -12.49 5.63 -14.41
CA TRP A 36 -13.94 5.75 -14.39
C TRP A 36 -14.47 6.25 -15.74
N SER A 37 -13.78 7.19 -16.39
CA SER A 37 -14.10 7.62 -17.75
C SER A 37 -13.95 6.48 -18.78
N VAL A 38 -12.88 5.68 -18.68
CA VAL A 38 -12.69 4.50 -19.54
C VAL A 38 -13.77 3.45 -19.31
N TRP A 39 -14.12 3.16 -18.06
CA TRP A 39 -15.17 2.21 -17.68
C TRP A 39 -16.54 2.60 -18.25
N ARG A 40 -16.84 3.90 -18.31
CA ARG A 40 -18.09 4.42 -18.90
C ARG A 40 -18.02 4.58 -20.43
N GLY A 41 -16.90 4.21 -21.06
CA GLY A 41 -16.70 4.35 -22.50
C GLY A 41 -16.47 5.78 -22.98
N GLY A 42 -16.19 6.72 -22.08
CA GLY A 42 -15.91 8.12 -22.43
C GLY A 42 -14.49 8.35 -22.95
N VAL A 43 -13.55 7.46 -22.63
CA VAL A 43 -12.17 7.45 -23.13
C VAL A 43 -11.79 6.03 -23.52
N VAL A 44 -11.09 5.89 -24.64
CA VAL A 44 -10.44 4.64 -25.04
C VAL A 44 -8.94 4.83 -24.87
N LEU A 45 -8.28 3.84 -24.26
CA LEU A 45 -6.83 3.81 -24.12
C LEU A 45 -6.25 2.82 -25.12
N ASP A 46 -5.20 3.23 -25.81
CA ASP A 46 -4.46 2.39 -26.76
C ASP A 46 -3.38 1.53 -26.08
N GLY A 47 -3.59 1.22 -24.80
CA GLY A 47 -2.70 0.36 -24.00
C GLY A 47 -2.96 -1.13 -24.24
N PRO A 48 -2.06 -2.02 -23.79
CA PRO A 48 -2.17 -3.45 -24.05
C PRO A 48 -3.22 -4.19 -23.20
N PHE A 49 -3.91 -3.49 -22.29
CA PHE A 49 -4.77 -4.11 -21.28
C PHE A 49 -6.24 -3.74 -21.45
N ALA A 50 -7.11 -4.72 -21.19
CA ALA A 50 -8.54 -4.47 -21.04
C ALA A 50 -8.81 -3.45 -19.91
N PRO A 51 -9.89 -2.65 -19.96
CA PRO A 51 -10.18 -1.59 -18.98
C PRO A 51 -10.09 -2.01 -17.51
N THR A 52 -10.61 -3.20 -17.17
CA THR A 52 -10.57 -3.74 -15.80
C THR A 52 -9.15 -4.10 -15.37
N ASP A 53 -8.37 -4.70 -16.27
CA ASP A 53 -7.00 -5.10 -15.99
C ASP A 53 -6.08 -3.89 -15.95
N TRP A 54 -6.29 -2.88 -16.79
CA TRP A 54 -5.59 -1.60 -16.68
C TRP A 54 -5.77 -0.98 -15.28
N HIS A 55 -7.00 -0.93 -14.77
CA HIS A 55 -7.25 -0.49 -13.39
C HIS A 55 -6.51 -1.33 -12.34
N ALA A 56 -6.64 -2.65 -12.41
CA ALA A 56 -5.99 -3.54 -11.47
C ALA A 56 -4.46 -3.36 -11.49
N HIS A 57 -3.87 -3.27 -12.69
CA HIS A 57 -2.45 -3.03 -12.90
C HIS A 57 -2.02 -1.72 -12.25
N GLU A 58 -2.72 -0.63 -12.53
CA GLU A 58 -2.37 0.69 -12.02
C GLU A 58 -2.54 0.80 -10.50
N MET A 59 -3.51 0.11 -9.91
CA MET A 59 -3.65 0.06 -8.44
C MET A 59 -2.57 -0.76 -7.75
N ILE A 60 -2.15 -1.89 -8.34
CA ILE A 60 -1.19 -2.81 -7.73
C ILE A 60 0.25 -2.37 -8.02
N PHE A 61 0.60 -2.24 -9.29
CA PHE A 61 1.96 -2.01 -9.75
C PHE A 61 2.27 -0.52 -9.99
N GLY A 62 1.25 0.34 -10.06
CA GLY A 62 1.43 1.79 -10.14
C GLY A 62 1.45 2.42 -8.76
N TYR A 63 0.27 2.51 -8.15
CA TYR A 63 0.08 3.03 -6.81
C TYR A 63 0.81 2.19 -5.76
N GLY A 64 0.53 0.88 -5.69
CA GLY A 64 1.10 -0.01 -4.67
C GLY A 64 2.63 -0.05 -4.70
N ALA A 65 3.23 -0.22 -5.88
CA ALA A 65 4.70 -0.24 -6.03
C ALA A 65 5.35 1.10 -5.64
N ALA A 66 4.75 2.24 -5.98
CA ALA A 66 5.24 3.54 -5.56
C ALA A 66 5.23 3.66 -4.02
N VAL A 67 4.14 3.28 -3.35
CA VAL A 67 4.11 3.30 -1.88
C VAL A 67 5.16 2.36 -1.28
N VAL A 68 5.32 1.15 -1.82
CA VAL A 68 6.34 0.19 -1.37
C VAL A 68 7.74 0.80 -1.52
N ALA A 69 8.06 1.43 -2.65
CA ALA A 69 9.34 2.10 -2.83
C ALA A 69 9.55 3.22 -1.80
N GLY A 70 8.55 4.08 -1.58
CA GLY A 70 8.62 5.14 -0.58
C GLY A 70 8.84 4.64 0.84
N PHE A 71 8.19 3.53 1.21
CA PHE A 71 8.40 2.86 2.49
C PHE A 71 9.80 2.26 2.59
N LEU A 72 10.26 1.51 1.59
CA LEU A 72 11.53 0.78 1.63
C LEU A 72 12.73 1.73 1.65
N PHE A 73 12.73 2.78 0.83
CA PHE A 73 13.77 3.81 0.86
C PHE A 73 13.76 4.65 2.15
N THR A 74 12.79 4.42 3.03
CA THR A 74 12.76 4.98 4.38
C THR A 74 13.16 3.99 5.45
N ALA A 75 12.81 2.72 5.29
CA ALA A 75 13.13 1.69 6.26
C ALA A 75 14.60 1.23 6.14
N VAL A 76 15.12 1.05 4.93
CA VAL A 76 16.48 0.52 4.68
C VAL A 76 17.59 1.36 5.31
N PRO A 77 17.58 2.71 5.25
CA PRO A 77 18.57 3.52 5.95
C PRO A 77 18.56 3.30 7.47
N ASN A 78 17.38 3.15 8.08
CA ASN A 78 17.25 2.89 9.51
C ASN A 78 17.79 1.51 9.90
N TRP A 79 17.65 0.51 9.03
CA TRP A 79 18.17 -0.83 9.28
C TRP A 79 19.69 -0.91 9.12
N THR A 80 20.23 -0.24 8.12
CA THR A 80 21.64 -0.33 7.74
C THR A 80 22.52 0.69 8.45
N GLY A 81 21.93 1.73 9.06
CA GLY A 81 22.65 2.88 9.61
C GLY A 81 23.32 3.76 8.54
N ARG A 82 23.07 3.47 7.26
CA ARG A 82 23.61 4.22 6.13
C ARG A 82 22.81 5.49 5.89
N LEU A 83 23.40 6.40 5.13
CA LEU A 83 22.71 7.61 4.71
C LEU A 83 21.54 7.25 3.76
N PRO A 84 20.39 7.94 3.89
CA PRO A 84 19.29 7.77 2.96
C PRO A 84 19.70 8.11 1.52
N THR A 85 19.20 7.34 0.56
CA THR A 85 19.28 7.68 -0.86
C THR A 85 18.61 9.03 -1.11
N ARG A 86 19.29 9.93 -1.82
CA ARG A 86 18.87 11.32 -2.06
C ARG A 86 19.35 11.82 -3.42
N GLY A 87 18.67 12.83 -3.97
CA GLY A 87 19.04 13.50 -5.23
C GLY A 87 18.70 12.68 -6.48
N TRP A 88 19.58 12.74 -7.48
CA TRP A 88 19.39 12.15 -8.81
C TRP A 88 18.93 10.69 -8.84
N PRO A 89 19.43 9.76 -8.00
CA PRO A 89 18.91 8.38 -8.00
C PRO A 89 17.41 8.29 -7.77
N LEU A 90 16.83 9.17 -6.95
CA LEU A 90 15.38 9.21 -6.72
C LEU A 90 14.64 9.83 -7.90
N ALA A 91 15.21 10.83 -8.56
CA ALA A 91 14.62 11.45 -9.75
C ALA A 91 14.57 10.47 -10.93
N VAL A 92 15.65 9.72 -11.16
CA VAL A 92 15.72 8.67 -12.18
C VAL A 92 14.69 7.57 -11.89
N LEU A 93 14.61 7.07 -10.66
CA LEU A 93 13.59 6.08 -10.30
C LEU A 93 12.16 6.59 -10.52
N LEU A 94 11.88 7.86 -10.18
CA LEU A 94 10.57 8.46 -10.41
C LEU A 94 10.25 8.56 -11.90
N ALA A 95 11.24 8.91 -12.73
CA ALA A 95 11.10 8.96 -14.18
C ALA A 95 10.85 7.56 -14.77
N LEU A 96 11.54 6.53 -14.28
CA LEU A 96 11.31 5.12 -14.68
C LEU A 96 9.89 4.67 -14.31
N TRP A 97 9.43 5.00 -13.10
CA TRP A 97 8.06 4.72 -12.68
C TRP A 97 7.05 5.41 -13.61
N LEU A 98 7.23 6.70 -13.88
CA LEU A 98 6.35 7.48 -14.76
C LEU A 98 6.34 6.93 -16.19
N ALA A 99 7.51 6.55 -16.73
CA ALA A 99 7.62 5.95 -18.05
C ALA A 99 6.78 4.66 -18.17
N GLY A 100 6.82 3.79 -17.15
CA GLY A 100 5.97 2.60 -17.09
C GLY A 100 4.47 2.93 -17.13
N ARG A 101 4.05 3.96 -16.37
CA ARG A 101 2.64 4.40 -16.35
C ARG A 101 2.16 4.92 -17.70
N LEU A 102 2.99 5.76 -18.33
CA LEU A 102 2.70 6.32 -19.65
C LEU A 102 2.68 5.22 -20.74
N SER A 103 3.60 4.25 -20.66
CA SER A 103 3.62 3.13 -21.61
C SER A 103 2.39 2.22 -21.47
N VAL A 104 1.98 1.91 -20.23
CA VAL A 104 0.82 1.05 -19.98
C VAL A 104 -0.49 1.74 -20.36
N ALA A 105 -0.58 3.06 -20.24
CA ALA A 105 -1.71 3.84 -20.74
C ALA A 105 -1.76 3.97 -22.28
N GLY A 106 -0.76 3.46 -23.02
CA GLY A 106 -0.69 3.57 -24.49
C GLY A 106 -0.18 4.91 -25.02
N LEU A 107 0.18 5.85 -24.14
CA LEU A 107 0.50 7.24 -24.52
C LEU A 107 1.84 7.41 -25.26
N ILE A 108 2.65 6.35 -25.34
CA ILE A 108 3.95 6.35 -26.01
C ILE A 108 3.91 5.47 -27.30
N GLY A 109 2.77 4.86 -27.62
CA GLY A 109 2.62 4.05 -28.85
C GLY A 109 3.54 2.83 -28.94
N LEU A 110 3.86 2.22 -27.79
CA LEU A 110 4.75 1.06 -27.73
C LEU A 110 3.98 -0.25 -27.88
N GLY A 111 4.57 -1.23 -28.57
CA GLY A 111 4.02 -2.58 -28.62
C GLY A 111 4.07 -3.30 -27.25
N PRO A 112 3.23 -4.34 -27.02
CA PRO A 112 3.05 -4.97 -25.70
C PRO A 112 4.35 -5.45 -25.03
N VAL A 113 5.28 -6.02 -25.81
CA VAL A 113 6.58 -6.49 -25.29
C VAL A 113 7.42 -5.32 -24.77
N LEU A 114 7.43 -4.19 -25.47
CA LEU A 114 8.23 -3.03 -25.04
C LEU A 114 7.57 -2.34 -23.83
N VAL A 115 6.23 -2.32 -23.77
CA VAL A 115 5.49 -1.88 -22.57
C VAL A 115 5.87 -2.72 -21.35
N LEU A 116 5.90 -4.05 -21.47
CA LEU A 116 6.38 -4.95 -20.42
C LEU A 116 7.79 -4.55 -19.97
N LEU A 117 8.73 -4.42 -20.90
CA LEU A 117 10.13 -4.14 -20.58
C LEU A 117 10.28 -2.81 -19.83
N VAL A 118 9.64 -1.75 -20.33
CA VAL A 118 9.68 -0.41 -19.70
C VAL A 118 9.06 -0.45 -18.30
N ASP A 119 7.91 -1.11 -18.15
CA ASP A 119 7.20 -1.18 -16.89
C ASP A 119 7.95 -1.97 -15.80
N GLN A 120 8.74 -2.98 -16.19
CA GLN A 120 9.55 -3.75 -15.24
C GLN A 120 10.76 -3.00 -14.68
N VAL A 121 11.31 -2.02 -15.43
CA VAL A 121 12.58 -1.37 -15.05
C VAL A 121 12.50 -0.72 -13.67
N PHE A 122 11.34 -0.14 -13.32
CA PHE A 122 11.17 0.50 -12.01
C PHE A 122 11.37 -0.48 -10.85
N LEU A 123 10.66 -1.62 -10.84
CA LEU A 123 10.77 -2.59 -9.75
C LEU A 123 12.14 -3.27 -9.68
N LEU A 124 12.77 -3.52 -10.83
CA LEU A 124 14.15 -4.02 -10.90
C LEU A 124 15.14 -3.01 -10.31
N ALA A 125 15.01 -1.74 -10.66
CA ALA A 125 15.86 -0.68 -10.13
C ALA A 125 15.67 -0.50 -8.60
N VAL A 126 14.43 -0.58 -8.11
CA VAL A 126 14.12 -0.59 -6.67
C VAL A 126 14.83 -1.77 -5.98
N ALA A 127 14.69 -2.98 -6.51
CA ALA A 127 15.33 -4.17 -5.96
C ALA A 127 16.86 -4.05 -5.93
N ALA A 128 17.46 -3.63 -7.04
CA ALA A 128 18.90 -3.45 -7.17
C ALA A 128 19.46 -2.41 -6.18
N MET A 129 18.77 -1.28 -6.03
CA MET A 129 19.19 -0.23 -5.09
C MET A 129 19.06 -0.67 -3.63
N ILE A 130 17.99 -1.39 -3.28
CA ILE A 130 17.84 -1.96 -1.93
C ILE A 130 18.92 -3.01 -1.67
N ALA A 131 19.18 -3.91 -2.63
CA ALA A 131 20.21 -4.93 -2.51
C ALA A 131 21.57 -4.30 -2.24
N ARG A 132 21.95 -3.29 -3.04
CA ARG A 132 23.18 -2.52 -2.85
C ARG A 132 23.27 -1.93 -1.45
N GLU A 133 22.25 -1.24 -0.97
CA GLU A 133 22.32 -0.57 0.35
C GLU A 133 22.36 -1.57 1.52
N VAL A 134 21.64 -2.68 1.43
CA VAL A 134 21.66 -3.72 2.46
C VAL A 134 23.00 -4.46 2.49
N VAL A 135 23.54 -4.83 1.33
CA VAL A 135 24.85 -5.50 1.20
C VAL A 135 25.98 -4.56 1.65
N ALA A 136 25.97 -3.32 1.17
CA ALA A 136 26.98 -2.33 1.57
C ALA A 136 26.85 -1.91 3.04
N GLY A 137 25.67 -2.11 3.66
CA GLY A 137 25.46 -1.97 5.11
C GLY A 137 25.77 -3.23 5.91
N LYS A 138 26.20 -4.32 5.25
CA LYS A 138 26.44 -5.65 5.85
C LYS A 138 25.27 -6.17 6.69
N ASN A 139 24.04 -5.74 6.39
CA ASN A 139 22.84 -6.14 7.13
C ASN A 139 22.15 -7.33 6.46
N TRP A 140 22.84 -8.47 6.44
CA TRP A 140 22.40 -9.70 5.77
C TRP A 140 21.02 -10.19 6.23
N ARG A 141 20.69 -9.96 7.51
CA ARG A 141 19.38 -10.33 8.10
C ARG A 141 18.23 -9.66 7.36
N ASN A 142 18.41 -8.41 6.93
CA ASN A 142 17.38 -7.63 6.26
C ASN A 142 17.38 -7.81 4.73
N LEU A 143 18.29 -8.60 4.17
CA LEU A 143 18.29 -8.92 2.73
C LEU A 143 17.02 -9.68 2.31
N LYS A 144 16.35 -10.35 3.26
CA LYS A 144 15.04 -10.98 3.10
C LYS A 144 13.95 -10.04 2.56
N VAL A 145 14.13 -8.72 2.69
CA VAL A 145 13.20 -7.73 2.10
C VAL A 145 13.17 -7.77 0.57
N LEU A 146 14.23 -8.28 -0.08
CA LEU A 146 14.26 -8.43 -1.53
C LEU A 146 13.28 -9.51 -2.03
N VAL A 147 12.93 -10.48 -1.19
CA VAL A 147 12.00 -11.56 -1.57
C VAL A 147 10.65 -10.98 -2.01
N PRO A 148 9.90 -10.24 -1.17
CA PRO A 148 8.61 -9.69 -1.59
C PRO A 148 8.71 -8.67 -2.74
N VAL A 149 9.81 -7.91 -2.85
CA VAL A 149 10.00 -6.97 -3.97
C VAL A 149 10.20 -7.73 -5.29
N SER A 150 11.01 -8.79 -5.26
CA SER A 150 11.28 -9.62 -6.45
C SER A 150 10.05 -10.43 -6.84
N LEU A 151 9.26 -10.90 -5.86
CA LEU A 151 7.98 -11.53 -6.14
C LEU A 151 6.97 -10.54 -6.72
N LEU A 152 6.97 -9.27 -6.28
CA LEU A 152 6.08 -8.25 -6.85
C LEU A 152 6.47 -7.92 -8.29
N TRP A 153 7.77 -7.88 -8.58
CA TRP A 153 8.28 -7.81 -9.95
C TRP A 153 7.83 -9.02 -10.78
N LEU A 154 8.00 -10.24 -10.27
CA LEU A 154 7.57 -11.45 -10.97
C LEU A 154 6.05 -11.48 -11.20
N ALA A 155 5.26 -11.02 -10.24
CA ALA A 155 3.82 -10.88 -10.38
C ALA A 155 3.46 -9.89 -11.49
N ASN A 156 4.24 -8.82 -11.65
CA ASN A 156 4.05 -7.88 -12.74
C ASN A 156 4.42 -8.50 -14.10
N VAL A 157 5.54 -9.22 -14.19
CA VAL A 157 5.89 -9.98 -15.40
C VAL A 157 4.78 -10.96 -15.76
N LEU A 158 4.28 -11.72 -14.79
CA LEU A 158 3.17 -12.65 -14.98
C LEU A 158 1.92 -11.93 -15.49
N PHE A 159 1.59 -10.77 -14.92
CA PHE A 159 0.45 -9.95 -15.36
C PHE A 159 0.54 -9.61 -16.85
N HIS A 160 1.68 -9.08 -17.30
CA HIS A 160 1.86 -8.70 -18.70
C HIS A 160 1.82 -9.93 -19.62
N VAL A 161 2.49 -11.02 -19.25
CA VAL A 161 2.51 -12.27 -20.04
C VAL A 161 1.12 -12.89 -20.15
N GLU A 162 0.37 -12.92 -19.05
CA GLU A 162 -0.99 -13.44 -19.02
C GLU A 162 -1.91 -12.59 -19.91
N ALA A 163 -1.85 -11.25 -19.79
CA ALA A 163 -2.63 -10.35 -20.62
C ALA A 163 -2.32 -10.50 -22.12
N MET A 164 -1.05 -10.65 -22.50
CA MET A 164 -0.66 -10.85 -23.90
C MET A 164 -1.17 -12.19 -24.47
N ASN A 165 -1.19 -13.24 -23.66
CA ASN A 165 -1.53 -14.59 -24.13
C ASN A 165 -3.04 -14.89 -24.06
N ALA A 166 -3.73 -14.39 -23.02
CA ALA A 166 -5.11 -14.73 -22.71
C ALA A 166 -6.08 -13.54 -22.83
N GLY A 167 -5.57 -12.32 -23.03
CA GLY A 167 -6.37 -11.09 -23.05
C GLY A 167 -6.78 -10.56 -21.67
N THR A 168 -6.53 -11.33 -20.60
CA THR A 168 -6.78 -10.96 -19.20
C THR A 168 -5.60 -11.33 -18.30
N ALA A 169 -5.52 -10.74 -17.10
CA ALA A 169 -4.41 -10.96 -16.16
C ALA A 169 -4.86 -11.43 -14.77
N ASP A 170 -5.66 -12.49 -14.74
CA ASP A 170 -6.33 -12.97 -13.54
C ASP A 170 -5.38 -13.46 -12.43
N HIS A 171 -4.35 -14.22 -12.77
CA HIS A 171 -3.35 -14.71 -11.81
C HIS A 171 -2.36 -13.61 -11.44
N GLY A 172 -1.87 -12.85 -12.42
CA GLY A 172 -0.94 -11.74 -12.19
C GLY A 172 -1.51 -10.71 -11.22
N ARG A 173 -2.78 -10.30 -11.41
CA ARG A 173 -3.42 -9.32 -10.51
C ARG A 173 -3.65 -9.87 -9.10
N ARG A 174 -4.09 -11.13 -8.96
CA ARG A 174 -4.26 -11.75 -7.64
C ARG A 174 -2.92 -11.95 -6.94
N PHE A 175 -1.87 -12.32 -7.67
CA PHE A 175 -0.55 -12.54 -7.11
C PHE A 175 0.07 -11.22 -6.60
N GLY A 176 0.02 -10.15 -7.41
CA GLY A 176 0.49 -8.84 -6.98
C GLY A 176 -0.29 -8.30 -5.77
N MET A 177 -1.61 -8.46 -5.78
CA MET A 177 -2.45 -8.08 -4.63
C MET A 177 -2.11 -8.88 -3.38
N ALA A 178 -2.00 -10.21 -3.49
CA ALA A 178 -1.61 -11.11 -2.41
C ALA A 178 -0.29 -10.70 -1.76
N LEU A 179 0.71 -10.29 -2.54
CA LEU A 179 1.99 -9.83 -2.02
C LEU A 179 1.87 -8.54 -1.21
N LEU A 180 1.07 -7.58 -1.68
CA LEU A 180 0.80 -6.35 -0.92
C LEU A 180 0.08 -6.65 0.40
N ILE A 181 -0.92 -7.53 0.38
CA ILE A 181 -1.61 -7.97 1.61
C ILE A 181 -0.64 -8.70 2.54
N PHE A 182 0.18 -9.60 2.03
CA PHE A 182 1.16 -10.32 2.85
C PHE A 182 2.18 -9.36 3.49
N LEU A 183 2.65 -8.35 2.76
CA LEU A 183 3.48 -7.29 3.32
C LEU A 183 2.77 -6.55 4.46
N ILE A 184 1.47 -6.29 4.34
CA ILE A 184 0.65 -5.70 5.41
C ILE A 184 0.55 -6.64 6.61
N MET A 185 0.32 -7.94 6.39
CA MET A 185 0.30 -8.94 7.46
C MET A 185 1.63 -8.98 8.23
N LEU A 186 2.75 -8.94 7.50
CA LEU A 186 4.11 -9.05 8.04
C LEU A 186 4.56 -7.77 8.75
N ILE A 187 4.50 -6.63 8.06
CA ILE A 187 4.97 -5.33 8.54
C ILE A 187 3.97 -4.73 9.51
N GLY A 188 2.68 -4.72 9.13
CA GLY A 188 1.56 -4.23 9.95
C GLY A 188 1.55 -4.90 11.33
N GLY A 189 1.71 -6.23 11.37
CA GLY A 189 1.72 -6.94 12.65
C GLY A 189 2.99 -6.80 13.48
N ARG A 190 3.94 -5.96 13.07
CA ARG A 190 5.03 -5.46 13.93
C ARG A 190 4.81 -4.00 14.30
N ILE A 191 4.46 -3.15 13.33
CA ILE A 191 4.35 -1.70 13.54
C ILE A 191 3.10 -1.33 14.35
N VAL A 192 1.95 -1.96 14.09
CA VAL A 192 0.69 -1.64 14.76
C VAL A 192 0.77 -1.94 16.25
N PRO A 193 1.10 -3.17 16.71
CA PRO A 193 1.24 -3.43 18.14
C PRO A 193 2.36 -2.61 18.80
N SER A 194 3.46 -2.32 18.09
CA SER A 194 4.53 -1.47 18.62
C SER A 194 4.06 -0.04 18.86
N PHE A 195 3.36 0.58 17.90
CA PHE A 195 2.83 1.92 18.07
C PHE A 195 1.72 1.99 19.11
N SER A 196 0.84 0.98 19.18
CA SER A 196 -0.14 0.83 20.25
C SER A 196 0.53 0.75 21.62
N ARG A 197 1.57 -0.07 21.75
CA ARG A 197 2.33 -0.21 23.00
C ARG A 197 2.95 1.12 23.42
N ASN A 198 3.64 1.80 22.50
CA ASN A 198 4.29 3.07 22.81
C ASN A 198 3.29 4.12 23.32
N TRP A 199 2.11 4.20 22.68
CA TRP A 199 1.07 5.14 23.08
C TRP A 199 0.41 4.79 24.42
N LEU A 200 0.23 3.50 24.71
CA LEU A 200 -0.33 3.01 25.97
C LEU A 200 0.65 3.16 27.14
N VAL A 201 1.95 2.95 26.91
CA VAL A 201 3.01 3.22 27.89
C VAL A 201 3.03 4.69 28.28
N GLN A 202 2.92 5.61 27.31
CA GLN A 202 2.83 7.05 27.59
C GLN A 202 1.60 7.45 28.42
N ARG A 203 0.60 6.57 28.55
CA ARG A 203 -0.63 6.77 29.31
C ARG A 203 -0.70 5.90 30.56
N ALA A 204 0.42 5.30 30.96
CA ALA A 204 0.50 4.42 32.13
C ALA A 204 -0.58 3.31 32.13
N ALA A 205 -0.94 2.78 30.95
CA ALA A 205 -1.94 1.73 30.86
C ALA A 205 -1.41 0.42 31.47
N LYS A 206 -2.24 -0.25 32.28
CA LYS A 206 -1.87 -1.49 32.99
C LYS A 206 -1.63 -2.68 32.06
N SER A 207 -2.36 -2.74 30.94
CA SER A 207 -2.28 -3.84 29.98
C SER A 207 -1.74 -3.36 28.64
N LEU A 208 -0.69 -4.02 28.18
CA LEU A 208 -0.01 -3.68 26.94
C LEU A 208 -0.29 -4.72 25.83
N PRO A 209 -0.20 -4.32 24.55
CA PRO A 209 -0.29 -5.24 23.42
C PRO A 209 0.73 -6.37 23.53
N THR A 210 0.35 -7.57 23.12
CA THR A 210 1.30 -8.69 23.07
C THR A 210 2.36 -8.42 22.01
N ALA A 211 3.63 -8.62 22.35
CA ALA A 211 4.72 -8.58 21.37
C ALA A 211 4.58 -9.73 20.35
N PHE A 212 5.20 -9.55 19.17
CA PHE A 212 5.23 -10.56 18.13
C PHE A 212 5.79 -11.88 18.67
N ASN A 213 5.07 -12.98 18.50
CA ASN A 213 5.47 -14.30 19.01
C ASN A 213 5.16 -15.44 18.01
N ARG A 214 5.23 -16.69 18.46
CA ARG A 214 4.99 -17.88 17.61
C ARG A 214 3.60 -17.89 16.98
N PHE A 215 2.56 -17.44 17.69
CA PHE A 215 1.21 -17.34 17.13
C PHE A 215 1.17 -16.38 15.95
N ASP A 216 1.87 -15.24 16.02
CA ASP A 216 1.97 -14.32 14.89
C ASP A 216 2.65 -14.99 13.68
N GLY A 217 3.63 -15.88 13.92
CA GLY A 217 4.21 -16.73 12.87
C GLY A 217 3.20 -17.67 12.22
N VAL A 218 2.36 -18.34 13.02
CA VAL A 218 1.28 -19.21 12.51
C VAL A 218 0.28 -18.41 11.69
N CYS A 219 -0.13 -17.23 12.14
CA CYS A 219 -1.01 -16.35 11.35
C CYS A 219 -0.39 -16.04 9.98
N LEU A 220 0.90 -15.71 9.92
CA LEU A 220 1.57 -15.40 8.65
C LEU A 220 1.63 -16.61 7.72
N VAL A 221 1.90 -17.81 8.24
CA VAL A 221 1.96 -19.04 7.42
C VAL A 221 0.59 -19.37 6.86
N ILE A 222 -0.44 -19.38 7.70
CA ILE A 222 -1.82 -19.68 7.25
C ILE A 222 -2.36 -18.58 6.35
N GLY A 223 -2.05 -17.31 6.63
CA GLY A 223 -2.39 -16.18 5.76
C GLY A 223 -1.71 -16.28 4.39
N ALA A 224 -0.44 -16.67 4.34
CA ALA A 224 0.25 -16.93 3.07
C ALA A 224 -0.38 -18.10 2.31
N ALA A 225 -0.71 -19.20 2.99
CA ALA A 225 -1.38 -20.35 2.38
C ALA A 225 -2.76 -19.96 1.80
N ALA A 226 -3.55 -19.16 2.51
CA ALA A 226 -4.83 -18.64 2.04
C ALA A 226 -4.67 -17.79 0.78
N LEU A 227 -3.68 -16.89 0.77
CA LEU A 227 -3.40 -16.02 -0.37
C LEU A 227 -2.90 -16.81 -1.59
N VAL A 228 -2.02 -17.80 -1.39
CA VAL A 228 -1.57 -18.69 -2.47
C VAL A 228 -2.73 -19.51 -3.02
N GLY A 229 -3.59 -20.04 -2.14
CA GLY A 229 -4.83 -20.72 -2.54
C GLY A 229 -5.74 -19.82 -3.38
N TRP A 230 -5.95 -18.56 -2.96
CA TRP A 230 -6.75 -17.60 -3.71
C TRP A 230 -6.16 -17.25 -5.09
N VAL A 231 -4.84 -17.18 -5.21
CA VAL A 231 -4.15 -16.96 -6.49
C VAL A 231 -4.31 -18.16 -7.41
N ALA A 232 -4.03 -19.37 -6.92
CA ALA A 232 -3.99 -20.58 -7.75
C ALA A 232 -5.37 -21.18 -8.03
N ALA A 233 -6.27 -21.18 -7.05
CA ALA A 233 -7.60 -21.80 -7.11
C ALA A 233 -8.60 -20.91 -6.33
N PRO A 234 -9.13 -19.84 -6.94
CA PRO A 234 -9.97 -18.85 -6.25
C PRO A 234 -11.35 -19.40 -5.85
N VAL A 235 -11.73 -20.57 -6.38
CA VAL A 235 -12.98 -21.27 -6.13
C VAL A 235 -12.67 -22.63 -5.53
N GLY A 236 -13.51 -23.09 -4.60
CA GLY A 236 -13.47 -24.42 -4.02
C GLY A 236 -13.30 -24.44 -2.50
N MET A 237 -13.68 -25.58 -1.92
CA MET A 237 -13.72 -25.80 -0.48
C MET A 237 -12.36 -25.60 0.19
N ALA A 238 -11.27 -26.02 -0.47
CA ALA A 238 -9.92 -25.86 0.09
C ALA A 238 -9.57 -24.39 0.34
N THR A 239 -9.79 -23.52 -0.65
CA THR A 239 -9.56 -22.07 -0.52
C THR A 239 -10.50 -21.46 0.52
N ALA A 240 -11.76 -21.88 0.54
CA ALA A 240 -12.73 -21.43 1.53
C ALA A 240 -12.30 -21.74 2.98
N VAL A 241 -11.90 -22.97 3.24
CA VAL A 241 -11.46 -23.42 4.58
C VAL A 241 -10.19 -22.70 5.02
N VAL A 242 -9.18 -22.62 4.15
CA VAL A 242 -7.90 -22.00 4.51
C VAL A 242 -8.06 -20.49 4.71
N ALA A 243 -8.83 -19.80 3.86
CA ALA A 243 -9.12 -18.38 4.01
C ALA A 243 -10.02 -18.09 5.23
N GLY A 244 -10.97 -18.97 5.54
CA GLY A 244 -11.78 -18.90 6.75
C GLY A 244 -10.94 -19.06 8.03
N LEU A 245 -10.02 -20.04 8.06
CA LEU A 245 -9.08 -20.19 9.17
C LEU A 245 -8.17 -18.96 9.31
N ALA A 246 -7.63 -18.45 8.20
CA ALA A 246 -6.80 -17.24 8.19
C ALA A 246 -7.57 -16.03 8.74
N THR A 247 -8.86 -15.88 8.39
CA THR A 247 -9.75 -14.83 8.91
C THR A 247 -9.80 -14.86 10.44
N VAL A 248 -10.13 -16.01 11.02
CA VAL A 248 -10.27 -16.17 12.47
C VAL A 248 -8.94 -15.87 13.18
N LEU A 249 -7.84 -16.42 12.68
CA LEU A 249 -6.51 -16.18 13.24
C LEU A 249 -6.10 -14.70 13.19
N HIS A 250 -6.37 -14.01 12.09
CA HIS A 250 -6.04 -12.59 11.94
C HIS A 250 -6.93 -11.67 12.78
N LEU A 251 -8.18 -12.03 13.03
CA LEU A 251 -9.04 -11.34 14.00
C LEU A 251 -8.48 -11.47 15.42
N PHE A 252 -8.15 -12.69 15.87
CA PHE A 252 -7.52 -12.90 17.17
C PHE A 252 -6.19 -12.16 17.29
N ARG A 253 -5.39 -12.17 16.23
CA ARG A 253 -4.13 -11.42 16.16
C ARG A 253 -4.36 -9.91 16.38
N LEU A 254 -5.39 -9.33 15.74
CA LEU A 254 -5.73 -7.92 15.88
C LEU A 254 -6.22 -7.58 17.30
N VAL A 255 -7.03 -8.44 17.93
CA VAL A 255 -7.51 -8.25 19.31
C VAL A 255 -6.34 -8.15 20.29
N ARG A 256 -5.30 -8.97 20.13
CA ARG A 256 -4.06 -8.94 20.95
C ARG A 256 -3.31 -7.61 20.87
N TRP A 257 -3.60 -6.78 19.86
CA TRP A 257 -2.97 -5.46 19.69
C TRP A 257 -3.69 -4.34 20.46
N ARG A 258 -4.82 -4.66 21.09
CA ARG A 258 -5.60 -3.77 21.97
C ARG A 258 -6.02 -2.47 21.29
N GLY A 259 -6.42 -2.53 20.02
CA GLY A 259 -6.84 -1.35 19.24
C GLY A 259 -7.94 -0.53 19.89
N HIS A 260 -8.89 -1.20 20.56
CA HIS A 260 -9.95 -0.57 21.34
C HIS A 260 -9.41 0.37 22.43
N ALA A 261 -8.25 0.09 23.03
CA ALA A 261 -7.66 0.96 24.05
C ALA A 261 -7.01 2.21 23.43
N THR A 262 -6.77 2.23 22.12
CA THR A 262 -6.10 3.30 21.38
C THR A 262 -7.03 4.21 20.59
N TRP A 263 -8.36 4.04 20.71
CA TRP A 263 -9.37 4.73 19.90
C TRP A 263 -9.26 6.26 19.91
N ARG A 264 -8.77 6.84 21.02
CA ARG A 264 -8.54 8.29 21.17
C ARG A 264 -7.39 8.83 20.32
N SER A 265 -6.61 7.96 19.67
CA SER A 265 -5.60 8.35 18.69
C SER A 265 -6.09 8.00 17.29
N PRO A 266 -6.55 8.99 16.49
CA PRO A 266 -7.01 8.74 15.13
C PRO A 266 -5.99 7.98 14.28
N LEU A 267 -4.70 8.34 14.36
CA LEU A 267 -3.64 7.66 13.61
C LEU A 267 -3.46 6.18 13.99
N LEU A 268 -3.70 5.82 15.25
CA LEU A 268 -3.66 4.41 15.66
C LEU A 268 -4.94 3.69 15.27
N LEU A 269 -6.10 4.34 15.44
CA LEU A 269 -7.38 3.79 15.04
C LEU A 269 -7.38 3.44 13.54
N MET A 270 -6.88 4.33 12.69
CA MET A 270 -6.72 4.11 11.25
C MET A 270 -5.89 2.85 10.95
N LEU A 271 -4.79 2.62 11.66
CA LEU A 271 -3.97 1.42 11.48
C LEU A 271 -4.70 0.12 11.86
N HIS A 272 -5.53 0.15 12.91
CA HIS A 272 -6.31 -1.02 13.31
C HIS A 272 -7.48 -1.27 12.36
N LEU A 273 -8.17 -0.21 11.93
CA LEU A 273 -9.24 -0.31 10.94
C LEU A 273 -8.70 -0.83 9.60
N ALA A 274 -7.57 -0.30 9.13
CA ALA A 274 -6.91 -0.79 7.93
C ALA A 274 -6.51 -2.26 8.05
N TYR A 275 -5.94 -2.67 9.20
CA TYR A 275 -5.60 -4.07 9.40
C TYR A 275 -6.83 -4.97 9.52
N LEU A 276 -7.93 -4.50 10.12
CA LEU A 276 -9.20 -5.22 10.20
C LEU A 276 -9.73 -5.61 8.81
N MET A 277 -9.45 -4.79 7.80
CA MET A 277 -9.86 -5.12 6.43
C MET A 277 -9.12 -6.34 5.86
N VAL A 278 -7.98 -6.77 6.43
CA VAL A 278 -7.30 -8.01 6.03
C VAL A 278 -8.16 -9.24 6.34
N PRO A 279 -8.53 -9.55 7.60
CA PRO A 279 -9.43 -10.67 7.86
C PRO A 279 -10.81 -10.49 7.21
N MET A 280 -11.35 -9.27 7.10
CA MET A 280 -12.61 -9.08 6.37
C MET A 280 -12.47 -9.47 4.90
N GLY A 281 -11.37 -9.10 4.26
CA GLY A 281 -11.08 -9.49 2.88
C GLY A 281 -10.85 -10.98 2.71
N LEU A 282 -10.16 -11.64 3.65
CA LEU A 282 -10.01 -13.10 3.66
C LEU A 282 -11.35 -13.82 3.88
N ALA A 283 -12.25 -13.24 4.68
CA ALA A 283 -13.61 -13.76 4.86
C ALA A 283 -14.40 -13.65 3.55
N SER A 284 -14.29 -12.52 2.85
CA SER A 284 -14.88 -12.32 1.53
C SER A 284 -14.29 -13.29 0.51
N VAL A 285 -12.98 -13.55 0.53
CA VAL A 285 -12.35 -14.59 -0.31
C VAL A 285 -12.98 -15.96 -0.01
N ALA A 286 -13.10 -16.33 1.26
CA ALA A 286 -13.71 -17.61 1.65
C ALA A 286 -15.16 -17.75 1.16
N ALA A 287 -15.97 -16.69 1.34
CA ALA A 287 -17.35 -16.67 0.87
C ALA A 287 -17.45 -16.73 -0.67
N SER A 288 -16.60 -15.99 -1.39
CA SER A 288 -16.56 -16.02 -2.85
C SER A 288 -16.07 -17.36 -3.41
N ALA A 289 -15.21 -18.08 -2.67
CA ALA A 289 -14.76 -19.40 -3.06
C ALA A 289 -15.87 -20.47 -3.00
N LEU A 290 -16.95 -20.17 -2.26
CA LEU A 290 -18.18 -20.97 -2.18
C LEU A 290 -19.33 -20.37 -3.00
N ASP A 291 -19.04 -19.40 -3.86
CA ASP A 291 -20.02 -18.70 -4.71
C ASP A 291 -21.15 -17.98 -3.93
N LEU A 292 -20.92 -17.65 -2.65
CA LEU A 292 -21.90 -16.95 -1.82
C LEU A 292 -21.94 -15.44 -2.11
N ILE A 293 -20.84 -14.90 -2.64
CA ILE A 293 -20.70 -13.50 -3.05
C ILE A 293 -19.79 -13.43 -4.28
N ALA A 294 -19.89 -12.33 -5.03
CA ALA A 294 -19.05 -12.12 -6.20
C ALA A 294 -17.54 -12.02 -5.87
N GLN A 295 -16.70 -12.61 -6.72
CA GLN A 295 -15.24 -12.65 -6.59
C GLN A 295 -14.59 -11.25 -6.49
N ASN A 296 -15.20 -10.25 -7.12
CA ASN A 296 -14.71 -8.87 -7.06
C ASN A 296 -14.84 -8.25 -5.66
N VAL A 297 -15.75 -8.73 -4.80
CA VAL A 297 -15.93 -8.20 -3.44
C VAL A 297 -14.65 -8.41 -2.63
N GLY A 298 -14.14 -9.64 -2.59
CA GLY A 298 -12.89 -9.95 -1.88
C GLY A 298 -11.72 -9.12 -2.38
N ALA A 299 -11.59 -8.95 -3.71
CA ALA A 299 -10.55 -8.13 -4.31
C ALA A 299 -10.61 -6.65 -3.85
N HIS A 300 -11.79 -6.05 -3.73
CA HIS A 300 -11.92 -4.63 -3.34
C HIS A 300 -11.87 -4.41 -1.82
N VAL A 301 -12.32 -5.37 -1.00
CA VAL A 301 -12.08 -5.31 0.45
C VAL A 301 -10.58 -5.39 0.74
N LEU A 302 -9.85 -6.28 0.06
CA LEU A 302 -8.40 -6.38 0.18
C LEU A 302 -7.68 -5.16 -0.42
N GLY A 303 -8.04 -4.75 -1.64
CA GLY A 303 -7.40 -3.64 -2.34
C GLY A 303 -7.67 -2.28 -1.67
N ILE A 304 -8.93 -1.86 -1.62
CA ILE A 304 -9.29 -0.54 -1.07
C ILE A 304 -9.23 -0.58 0.46
N GLY A 305 -9.89 -1.57 1.06
CA GLY A 305 -10.01 -1.66 2.52
C GLY A 305 -8.67 -1.93 3.20
N ALA A 306 -7.88 -2.92 2.75
CA ALA A 306 -6.63 -3.25 3.41
C ALA A 306 -5.43 -2.51 2.81
N VAL A 307 -5.17 -2.62 1.50
CA VAL A 307 -3.97 -1.99 0.90
C VAL A 307 -4.05 -0.47 0.97
N THR A 308 -5.09 0.14 0.42
CA THR A 308 -5.20 1.61 0.39
C THR A 308 -5.29 2.19 1.80
N ALA A 309 -6.15 1.66 2.66
CA ALA A 309 -6.26 2.20 4.02
C ALA A 309 -4.94 2.06 4.80
N MET A 310 -4.25 0.91 4.72
CA MET A 310 -2.98 0.72 5.44
C MET A 310 -1.89 1.65 4.90
N THR A 311 -1.76 1.73 3.58
CA THR A 311 -0.77 2.59 2.93
C THR A 311 -1.01 4.06 3.27
N VAL A 312 -2.25 4.53 3.21
CA VAL A 312 -2.63 5.89 3.61
C VAL A 312 -2.29 6.18 5.08
N ALA A 313 -2.65 5.28 6.01
CA ALA A 313 -2.33 5.47 7.43
C ALA A 313 -0.82 5.55 7.69
N VAL A 314 -0.04 4.69 7.02
CA VAL A 314 1.42 4.68 7.11
C VAL A 314 2.02 5.93 6.48
N MET A 315 1.56 6.34 5.29
CA MET A 315 2.03 7.54 4.59
C MET A 315 1.80 8.80 5.41
N MET A 316 0.61 8.96 6.03
CA MET A 316 0.33 10.08 6.93
C MET A 316 1.33 10.14 8.09
N ARG A 317 1.47 9.02 8.83
CA ARG A 317 2.35 8.95 10.01
C ARG A 317 3.82 9.15 9.64
N ALA A 318 4.29 8.49 8.59
CA ALA A 318 5.66 8.59 8.11
C ALA A 318 5.99 10.00 7.61
N THR A 319 5.09 10.61 6.82
CA THR A 319 5.27 11.99 6.34
C THR A 319 5.38 12.96 7.52
N MET A 320 4.48 12.88 8.51
CA MET A 320 4.58 13.75 9.69
C MET A 320 5.88 13.51 10.46
N GLY A 321 6.20 12.25 10.79
CA GLY A 321 7.37 11.90 11.59
C GLY A 321 8.69 12.30 10.94
N HIS A 322 8.87 11.99 9.65
CA HIS A 322 10.13 12.27 8.94
C HIS A 322 10.28 13.73 8.51
N THR A 323 9.18 14.49 8.44
CA THR A 323 9.23 15.93 8.16
C THR A 323 9.22 16.81 9.41
N GLY A 324 9.28 16.20 10.61
CA GLY A 324 9.39 16.91 11.89
C GLY A 324 8.08 17.51 12.42
N ARG A 325 6.94 17.09 11.88
CA ARG A 325 5.60 17.58 12.26
C ARG A 325 5.03 16.77 13.41
N SER A 326 4.08 17.36 14.16
CA SER A 326 3.37 16.66 15.23
C SER A 326 2.57 15.49 14.66
N LEU A 327 2.52 14.37 15.38
CA LEU A 327 1.79 13.16 14.98
C LEU A 327 0.29 13.29 15.29
N ILE A 328 -0.36 14.26 14.65
CA ILE A 328 -1.78 14.58 14.83
C ILE A 328 -2.44 14.64 13.45
N ALA A 329 -3.36 13.71 13.17
CA ALA A 329 -4.06 13.67 11.88
C ALA A 329 -4.89 14.95 11.63
N GLY A 330 -5.57 15.45 12.66
CA GLY A 330 -6.58 16.50 12.54
C GLY A 330 -7.81 16.05 11.74
N ARG A 331 -8.76 16.97 11.53
CA ARG A 331 -10.03 16.66 10.85
C ARG A 331 -9.83 16.25 9.40
N ALA A 332 -9.03 17.00 8.63
CA ALA A 332 -8.84 16.77 7.19
C ALA A 332 -8.33 15.35 6.88
N LEU A 333 -7.22 14.92 7.50
CA LEU A 333 -6.67 13.58 7.25
C LEU A 333 -7.57 12.46 7.79
N SER A 334 -8.35 12.74 8.84
CA SER A 334 -9.33 11.78 9.37
C SER A 334 -10.52 11.61 8.42
N ILE A 335 -11.02 12.70 7.85
CA ILE A 335 -12.05 12.69 6.82
C ILE A 335 -11.55 11.96 5.57
N ALA A 336 -10.33 12.27 5.11
CA ALA A 336 -9.74 11.59 3.96
C ALA A 336 -9.68 10.05 4.16
N PHE A 337 -9.24 9.59 5.33
CA PHE A 337 -9.23 8.17 5.65
C PHE A 337 -10.64 7.56 5.68
N ALA A 338 -11.62 8.28 6.25
CA ALA A 338 -13.00 7.82 6.27
C ALA A 338 -13.55 7.66 4.85
N PHE A 339 -13.26 8.59 3.94
CA PHE A 339 -13.65 8.50 2.54
C PHE A 339 -13.03 7.30 1.81
N VAL A 340 -11.81 6.85 2.17
CA VAL A 340 -11.25 5.58 1.65
C VAL A 340 -12.13 4.39 2.04
N LEU A 341 -12.59 4.33 3.30
CA LEU A 341 -13.47 3.25 3.76
C LEU A 341 -14.87 3.35 3.12
N VAL A 342 -15.40 4.56 2.97
CA VAL A 342 -16.67 4.80 2.27
C VAL A 342 -16.59 4.36 0.80
N ALA A 343 -15.49 4.67 0.11
CA ALA A 343 -15.26 4.20 -1.25
C ALA A 343 -15.25 2.68 -1.34
N MET A 344 -14.62 2.00 -0.37
CA MET A 344 -14.65 0.54 -0.28
C MET A 344 -16.08 0.02 -0.12
N VAL A 345 -16.87 0.60 0.79
CA VAL A 345 -18.26 0.20 1.02
C VAL A 345 -19.10 0.34 -0.25
N PHE A 346 -19.10 1.51 -0.89
CA PHE A 346 -19.83 1.71 -2.14
C PHE A 346 -19.36 0.75 -3.23
N ARG A 347 -18.05 0.46 -3.31
CA ARG A 347 -17.50 -0.42 -4.33
C ARG A 347 -17.96 -1.86 -4.15
N VAL A 348 -18.06 -2.36 -2.92
CA VAL A 348 -18.48 -3.75 -2.64
C VAL A 348 -19.99 -3.91 -2.67
N THR A 349 -20.74 -2.86 -2.35
CA THR A 349 -22.21 -2.83 -2.50
C THR A 349 -22.66 -2.20 -3.81
N ALA A 350 -21.80 -2.20 -4.83
CA ALA A 350 -22.04 -1.41 -6.04
C ALA A 350 -23.31 -1.81 -6.78
N ALA A 351 -23.66 -3.10 -6.77
CA ALA A 351 -24.85 -3.62 -7.41
C ALA A 351 -26.15 -3.28 -6.64
N GLN A 352 -26.06 -2.87 -5.38
CA GLN A 352 -27.21 -2.64 -4.49
C GLN A 352 -27.48 -1.15 -4.23
N VAL A 353 -26.57 -0.26 -4.63
CA VAL A 353 -26.66 1.17 -4.35
C VAL A 353 -26.87 1.94 -5.64
N ALA A 354 -27.96 2.71 -5.68
CA ALA A 354 -28.19 3.75 -6.67
C ALA A 354 -28.71 5.01 -5.97
N LEU A 355 -28.01 6.14 -6.11
CA LEU A 355 -28.38 7.42 -5.50
C LEU A 355 -28.32 8.52 -6.55
N GLY A 356 -29.45 9.17 -6.84
CA GLY A 356 -29.50 10.30 -7.77
C GLY A 356 -29.00 9.99 -9.18
N GLY A 357 -29.21 8.76 -9.66
CA GLY A 357 -28.74 8.30 -10.97
C GLY A 357 -27.28 7.85 -11.02
N LEU A 358 -26.55 7.91 -9.89
CA LEU A 358 -25.20 7.37 -9.74
C LEU A 358 -25.26 5.99 -9.11
N ASP A 359 -24.56 5.02 -9.72
CA ASP A 359 -24.40 3.68 -9.15
C ASP A 359 -23.30 3.65 -8.09
N GLY A 360 -23.12 2.52 -7.40
CA GLY A 360 -22.09 2.43 -6.37
C GLY A 360 -20.65 2.45 -6.92
N ILE A 361 -20.40 2.22 -8.21
CA ILE A 361 -19.08 2.42 -8.83
C ILE A 361 -18.81 3.93 -8.94
N ASP A 362 -19.78 4.70 -9.40
CA ASP A 362 -19.70 6.16 -9.50
C ASP A 362 -19.42 6.78 -8.12
N LEU A 363 -20.20 6.38 -7.11
CA LEU A 363 -20.05 6.86 -5.73
C LEU A 363 -18.69 6.46 -5.13
N ALA A 364 -18.20 5.26 -5.42
CA ALA A 364 -16.88 4.82 -4.99
C ALA A 364 -15.76 5.65 -5.64
N ALA A 365 -15.86 5.93 -6.94
CA ALA A 365 -14.89 6.75 -7.67
C ALA A 365 -14.83 8.18 -7.13
N VAL A 366 -15.99 8.79 -6.84
CA VAL A 366 -16.06 10.13 -6.21
C VAL A 366 -15.46 10.11 -4.81
N ALA A 367 -15.87 9.16 -3.95
CA ALA A 367 -15.37 9.06 -2.59
C ALA A 367 -13.85 8.86 -2.54
N TRP A 368 -13.31 7.99 -3.39
CA TRP A 368 -11.87 7.78 -3.54
C TRP A 368 -11.16 9.07 -3.95
N THR A 369 -11.68 9.74 -4.99
CA THR A 369 -11.05 10.95 -5.54
C THR A 369 -11.02 12.07 -4.51
N VAL A 370 -12.11 12.27 -3.75
CA VAL A 370 -12.17 13.21 -2.63
C VAL A 370 -11.15 12.86 -1.55
N ALA A 371 -11.04 11.59 -1.15
CA ALA A 371 -10.05 11.15 -0.16
C ALA A 371 -8.63 11.55 -0.57
N PHE A 372 -8.24 11.20 -1.79
CA PHE A 372 -6.90 11.45 -2.28
C PHE A 372 -6.63 12.93 -2.61
N ALA A 373 -7.64 13.70 -3.00
CA ALA A 373 -7.51 15.15 -3.17
C ALA A 373 -7.19 15.83 -1.83
N ILE A 374 -7.87 15.43 -0.75
CA ILE A 374 -7.57 15.93 0.60
C ILE A 374 -6.15 15.52 1.03
N LEU A 375 -5.73 14.28 0.72
CA LEU A 375 -4.36 13.82 1.00
C LEU A 375 -3.32 14.63 0.23
N ALA A 376 -3.54 14.87 -1.07
CA ALA A 376 -2.64 15.65 -1.90
C ALA A 376 -2.51 17.08 -1.37
N TRP A 377 -3.64 17.71 -1.04
CA TRP A 377 -3.68 19.06 -0.46
C TRP A 377 -2.92 19.17 0.87
N ARG A 378 -3.04 18.17 1.75
CA ARG A 378 -2.43 18.21 3.09
C ARG A 378 -0.98 17.71 3.10
N LEU A 379 -0.70 16.57 2.48
CA LEU A 379 0.62 15.93 2.49
C LEU A 379 1.56 16.52 1.43
N GLY A 380 1.03 16.97 0.28
CA GLY A 380 1.83 17.50 -0.84
C GLY A 380 2.81 18.60 -0.41
N PRO A 381 2.36 19.69 0.24
CA PRO A 381 3.25 20.73 0.74
C PRO A 381 4.32 20.19 1.70
N TRP A 382 3.99 19.21 2.54
CA TRP A 382 4.93 18.64 3.52
C TRP A 382 6.03 17.80 2.86
N LEU A 383 5.69 17.14 1.74
CA LEU A 383 6.61 16.32 0.94
C LEU A 383 7.52 17.19 0.06
N LEU A 384 7.01 18.34 -0.40
CA LEU A 384 7.72 19.30 -1.26
C LEU A 384 8.59 20.31 -0.49
N GLN A 385 8.24 20.64 0.76
CA GLN A 385 8.95 21.64 1.56
C GLN A 385 10.08 21.05 2.42
N ALA A 386 11.03 21.90 2.81
CA ALA A 386 12.08 21.53 3.75
C ALA A 386 11.50 20.97 5.06
N LYS A 387 12.28 20.11 5.72
CA LYS A 387 11.92 19.56 7.04
C LYS A 387 11.79 20.71 8.04
N VAL A 388 10.72 20.70 8.84
CA VAL A 388 10.59 21.65 9.95
C VAL A 388 11.65 21.28 11.00
N ALA A 389 12.39 22.27 11.50
CA ALA A 389 13.46 22.04 12.47
C ALA A 389 12.99 21.14 13.62
N GLN A 390 13.84 20.19 14.06
CA GLN A 390 13.46 19.22 15.08
C GLN A 390 13.03 19.94 16.36
N LYS A 391 11.91 19.50 16.96
CA LYS A 391 11.63 19.77 18.38
C LYS A 391 12.87 19.39 19.18
N ALA A 392 13.40 20.32 19.97
CA ALA A 392 14.54 20.08 20.85
C ALA A 392 14.33 18.76 21.61
N VAL A 393 15.34 17.91 21.62
CA VAL A 393 15.34 16.71 22.47
C VAL A 393 15.09 17.20 23.89
N SER A 394 14.03 16.71 24.53
CA SER A 394 13.80 16.94 25.96
C SER A 394 15.10 16.59 26.66
N ARG A 395 15.77 17.60 27.23
CA ARG A 395 16.88 17.36 28.14
C ARG A 395 16.28 16.49 29.25
N ALA A 396 16.70 15.24 29.31
CA ALA A 396 16.46 14.43 30.49
C ALA A 396 16.97 15.26 31.68
N ALA A 397 16.07 15.57 32.61
CA ALA A 397 16.48 16.11 33.90
C ALA A 397 17.49 15.10 34.47
N ARG A 398 18.73 15.55 34.64
CA ARG A 398 19.76 14.79 35.36
C ARG A 398 19.39 14.67 36.82
#